data_AF-A0A942GIM8-F1
#
_entry.id   AF-A0A942GIM8-F1
#
_cell.length_a   1.000
_cell.length_b   1.000
_cell.length_c   1.000
_cell.angle_alpha   90.00
_cell.angle_beta   90.00
_cell.angle_gamma   90.00
#
_symmetry.space_group_name_H-M   'P 1'
#
loop_
_entity.id
_entity.type
_entity.pdbx_description
1 polymer ?
#
loop_
_entity_poly.entity_id
_entity_poly.type
_entity_poly.pdbx_seq_one_letter_code
_entity_poly.pdbx_strand_id
1 'polypeptide(L)' 'MNNITLFSQILQQIDRSIFHKAVAQYQTDKHNKGINSWTHLTAMLFCHLSKSQS' A
#
# COMPACT_ATOMS: atom_id res chain seq x y z
N MET A 1 -21.38 9.33 -8.70
CA MET A 1 -20.02 9.63 -8.18
C MET A 1 -19.75 8.64 -7.07
N ASN A 2 -18.78 7.73 -7.22
CA ASN A 2 -18.43 6.82 -6.13
C ASN A 2 -17.82 7.65 -4.99
N ASN A 3 -18.39 7.58 -3.79
CA ASN A 3 -17.82 8.16 -2.58
C ASN A 3 -16.61 7.31 -2.16
N ILE A 4 -15.45 7.59 -2.75
CA ILE A 4 -14.19 6.96 -2.39
C ILE A 4 -13.58 7.74 -1.23
N THR A 5 -13.06 7.05 -0.22
CA THR A 5 -12.42 7.71 0.93
C THR A 5 -11.16 8.47 0.50
N LEU A 6 -10.81 9.54 1.21
CA LEU A 6 -9.57 10.30 0.96
C LEU A 6 -8.34 9.39 0.98
N PHE A 7 -8.30 8.43 1.92
CA PHE A 7 -7.26 7.41 1.98
C PHE A 7 -7.16 6.58 0.69
N SER A 8 -8.30 6.17 0.13
CA SER A 8 -8.34 5.44 -1.13
C SER A 8 -7.94 6.32 -2.33
N GLN A 9 -8.15 7.63 -2.28
CA GLN A 9 -7.67 8.56 -3.32
C GLN A 9 -6.15 8.70 -3.28
N ILE A 10 -5.56 8.80 -2.09
CA ILE A 10 -4.11 8.82 -1.88
C ILE A 10 -3.48 7.50 -2.35
N LEU A 11 -4.06 6.35 -1.97
CA LEU A 11 -3.56 5.05 -2.42
C LEU A 11 -3.61 4.87 -3.95
N GLN A 12 -4.56 5.52 -4.63
CA GLN A 12 -4.66 5.48 -6.10
C GLN A 12 -3.53 6.24 -6.80
N GLN A 13 -2.83 7.15 -6.11
CA GLN A 13 -1.65 7.82 -6.67
C GLN A 13 -0.43 6.88 -6.78
N ILE A 14 -0.46 5.75 -6.08
CA ILE A 14 0.61 4.75 -6.13
C ILE A 14 0.33 3.79 -7.28
N ASP A 15 1.17 3.82 -8.31
CA ASP A 15 1.07 2.92 -9.45
C ASP A 15 1.31 1.46 -9.03
N ARG A 16 0.25 0.64 -9.16
CA ARG A 16 0.29 -0.78 -8.79
C ARG A 16 1.20 -1.60 -9.68
N SER A 17 1.32 -1.26 -10.96
CA SER A 17 2.14 -1.99 -11.93
C SER A 17 3.61 -1.86 -11.57
N ILE A 18 4.06 -0.64 -11.28
CA ILE A 18 5.44 -0.35 -10.84
C ILE A 18 5.71 -1.05 -9.51
N PHE A 19 4.76 -0.99 -8.56
CA PHE A 19 4.90 -1.68 -7.27
C PHE A 19 5.05 -3.19 -7.44
N HIS A 20 4.19 -3.83 -8.24
CA HIS A 20 4.27 -5.27 -8.49
C HIS A 20 5.57 -5.68 -9.20
N LYS A 21 6.07 -4.86 -10.13
CA LYS A 21 7.39 -5.08 -10.74
C LYS A 21 8.50 -5.07 -9.70
N ALA A 22 8.48 -4.11 -8.77
CA ALA A 22 9.46 -4.05 -7.69
C ALA A 22 9.35 -5.28 -6.75
N VAL A 23 8.14 -5.66 -6.34
CA VAL A 23 7.91 -6.87 -5.52
C VAL A 23 8.45 -8.13 -6.20
N ALA A 24 8.22 -8.28 -7.51
CA ALA A 24 8.74 -9.40 -8.28
C ALA A 24 10.26 -9.38 -8.41
N GLN A 25 10.85 -8.20 -8.69
CA GLN A 25 12.28 -8.01 -8.82
C GLN A 25 13.03 -8.37 -7.52
N TYR A 26 12.50 -7.93 -6.38
CA TYR A 26 13.14 -8.13 -5.08
C TYR A 26 12.62 -9.36 -4.32
N GLN A 27 11.69 -10.13 -4.91
CA GLN A 27 11.05 -11.31 -4.32
C GLN A 27 10.52 -11.09 -2.89
N THR A 28 10.02 -9.89 -2.58
CA THR A 28 9.67 -9.49 -1.21
C THR A 28 8.56 -10.33 -0.59
N ASP A 29 7.71 -10.93 -1.44
CA ASP A 29 6.58 -11.77 -1.01
C ASP A 29 6.89 -13.27 -0.91
N LYS A 30 8.11 -13.73 -1.27
CA LYS A 30 8.46 -15.15 -1.41
C LYS A 30 8.22 -16.02 -0.16
N HIS A 31 8.37 -15.44 1.02
CA HIS A 31 8.20 -16.12 2.31
C HIS A 31 7.14 -15.45 3.19
N ASN A 32 6.22 -14.70 2.58
CA ASN A 32 5.18 -14.06 3.35
C ASN A 32 4.21 -15.12 3.93
N LYS A 33 3.77 -14.90 5.18
CA LYS A 33 2.80 -15.77 5.87
C LYS A 33 1.43 -15.10 5.93
N GLY A 34 0.97 -14.57 4.79
CA GLY A 34 -0.34 -13.93 4.65
C GLY A 34 -0.34 -12.40 4.59
N ILE A 35 0.71 -11.73 5.09
CA ILE A 35 0.90 -10.28 4.90
C ILE A 35 1.84 -10.05 3.73
N ASN A 36 1.29 -9.65 2.59
CA ASN A 36 2.08 -9.28 1.42
C ASN A 36 2.58 -7.83 1.50
N SER A 37 3.52 -7.51 0.62
CA SER A 37 4.20 -6.22 0.54
C SER A 37 3.21 -5.08 0.32
N TRP A 38 2.14 -5.33 -0.44
CA TRP A 38 1.09 -4.34 -0.64
C TRP A 38 0.31 -4.05 0.64
N THR A 39 -0.15 -5.10 1.33
CA THR A 39 -0.85 -4.98 2.61
C THR A 39 0.02 -4.26 3.64
N HIS A 40 1.31 -4.60 3.71
CA HIS A 40 2.28 -3.92 4.57
C HIS A 40 2.36 -2.41 4.26
N LEU A 41 2.49 -2.04 2.98
CA LEU A 41 2.52 -0.65 2.56
C LEU A 41 1.23 0.09 2.94
N THR A 42 0.07 -0.50 2.68
CA THR A 42 -1.21 0.13 3.02
C THR A 42 -1.38 0.35 4.52
N ALA A 43 -0.93 -0.60 5.35
CA ALA A 43 -0.98 -0.49 6.80
C ALA A 43 -0.05 0.61 7.32
N MET A 44 1.18 0.70 6.78
CA MET A 44 2.14 1.73 7.14
C MET A 44 1.66 3.13 6.73
N LEU A 45 1.11 3.26 5.52
CA LEU A 45 0.55 4.53 5.05
C LEU A 45 -0.65 4.96 5.89
N PHE A 46 -1.54 4.03 6.24
CA PHE A 46 -2.66 4.28 7.13
C PHE A 46 -2.18 4.77 8.50
N CYS A 47 -1.20 4.08 9.10
CA CYS A 47 -0.63 4.47 10.39
C CYS A 47 -0.01 5.87 10.34
N HIS A 48 0.76 6.18 9.30
CA HIS A 48 1.40 7.48 9.14
C HIS A 48 0.37 8.61 9.02
N LEU A 49 -0.68 8.42 8.20
CA LEU A 49 -1.76 9.39 8.04
C LEU A 49 -2.60 9.53 9.31
N SER A 50 -2.83 8.44 10.03
CA SER A 50 -3.56 8.47 11.31
C SER A 50 -2.82 9.24 12.40
N LYS A 51 -1.48 9.22 12.37
CA LYS A 51 -0.61 9.93 13.33
C LYS A 51 -0.30 11.37 12.92
N SER A 52 -0.51 11.73 11.66
CA SER A 52 -0.32 13.10 11.16
C SER A 52 -1.34 14.12 11.70
N GLN A 53 -2.32 13.67 12.50
CA GLN A 53 -3.26 14.51 13.25
C GLN A 53 -2.74 14.84 14.67
N SER A 54 -1.43 15.12 14.80
CA SER A 54 -0.80 15.55 16.06
C SER A 54 -0.28 16.97 15.92
#